data_AF-A0A7Y0HR59-F1
#
_entry.id   AF-A0A7Y0HR59-F1
#
_cell.length_a   1.000
_cell.length_b   1.000
_cell.length_c   1.000
_cell.angle_alpha   90.00
_cell.angle_beta   90.00
_cell.angle_gamma   90.00
#
_symmetry.space_group_name_H-M   'P 1'
#
loop_
_entity.id
_entity.type
_entity.pdbx_description
1 polymer ?
#
loop_
_entity_poly.entity_id
_entity_poly.type
_entity_poly.pdbx_seq_one_letter_code
_entity_poly.pdbx_strand_id
1 'polypeptide(L)'
;MENLESKLEKLNEYIIESLGMELMDNRITTVKDEVEAWEKAITSDEFKNNDHTGDLEIIEELKKFIEYDCLYSINSEYGGTWGQGFIIVNKDIKYVEFVRTI
;
A
#
# COMPACT_ATOMS: atom_id res chain seq x y z
N MET A 1 12.83 8.24 22.14
CA MET A 1 12.29 7.19 21.26
C MET A 1 10.97 7.73 20.76
N GLU A 2 10.82 7.97 19.46
CA GLU A 2 9.53 8.44 18.93
C GLU A 2 8.49 7.32 19.08
N ASN A 3 7.27 7.67 19.48
CA ASN A 3 6.17 6.73 19.50
C ASN A 3 5.68 6.46 18.07
N LEU A 4 4.95 5.36 17.87
CA LEU A 4 4.48 4.94 16.55
C LEU A 4 3.59 5.99 15.89
N GLU A 5 2.72 6.63 16.67
CA GLU A 5 1.80 7.67 16.22
C GLU A 5 2.55 8.85 15.58
N SER A 6 3.56 9.39 16.27
CA SER A 6 4.37 10.50 15.73
C SER A 6 5.14 10.10 14.47
N LYS A 7 5.58 8.83 14.36
CA LYS A 7 6.23 8.34 13.13
C LYS A 7 5.24 8.29 11.96
N LEU A 8 4.02 7.83 12.20
CA LEU A 8 2.97 7.75 11.19
C LEU A 8 2.49 9.14 10.76
N GLU A 9 2.35 10.08 11.69
CA GLU A 9 2.04 11.48 11.37
C GLU A 9 3.08 12.08 10.44
N LYS A 10 4.38 11.95 10.78
CA LYS A 10 5.48 12.44 9.94
C LYS A 10 5.54 11.75 8.57
N LEU A 11 5.29 10.45 8.54
CA LEU A 11 5.18 9.73 7.27
C LEU A 11 4.04 10.29 6.43
N ASN A 12 2.85 10.48 7.02
CA ASN A 12 1.69 10.99 6.30
C ASN A 12 1.94 12.41 5.76
N GLU A 13 2.53 13.30 6.57
CA GLU A 13 2.96 14.63 6.13
C GLU A 13 3.86 14.55 4.89
N TYR A 14 4.88 13.68 4.93
CA TYR A 14 5.77 13.47 3.80
C TYR A 14 5.04 12.91 2.56
N ILE A 15 4.11 11.96 2.74
CA ILE A 15 3.34 11.38 1.64
C ILE A 15 2.39 12.40 0.98
N ILE A 16 1.76 13.26 1.79
CA ILE A 16 0.93 14.37 1.29
C ILE A 16 1.79 15.33 0.47
N GLU A 17 2.93 15.77 1.01
CA GLU A 17 3.80 16.74 0.33
C GLU A 17 4.45 16.17 -0.93
N SER A 18 4.86 14.90 -0.91
CA SER A 18 5.68 14.31 -1.97
C SER A 18 4.86 13.65 -3.07
N LEU A 19 3.74 13.01 -2.71
CA LEU A 19 2.93 12.22 -3.64
C LEU A 19 1.54 12.84 -3.88
N GLY A 20 1.12 13.83 -3.08
CA GLY A 20 -0.27 14.31 -3.10
C GLY A 20 -1.26 13.23 -2.66
N MET A 21 -0.82 12.32 -1.77
CA MET A 21 -1.56 11.16 -1.29
C MET A 21 -1.71 11.24 0.23
N GLU A 22 -2.65 10.52 0.79
CA GLU A 22 -2.90 10.46 2.23
C GLU A 22 -3.03 9.00 2.67
N LEU A 23 -2.44 8.66 3.82
CA LEU A 23 -2.62 7.36 4.46
C LEU A 23 -4.08 7.20 4.91
N MET A 24 -4.68 6.07 4.56
CA MET A 24 -6.10 5.82 4.85
C MET A 24 -6.36 5.40 6.30
N ASP A 25 -5.40 4.69 6.89
CA ASP A 25 -5.45 4.26 8.28
C ASP A 25 -4.03 4.12 8.86
N ASN A 26 -3.96 3.68 10.11
CA ASN A 26 -2.71 3.40 10.82
C ASN A 26 -2.37 1.89 10.85
N ARG A 27 -3.04 1.07 10.03
CA ARG A 27 -2.80 -0.36 9.97
C ARG A 27 -1.56 -0.61 9.14
N ILE A 28 -0.53 -1.06 9.84
CA ILE A 28 0.70 -1.56 9.22
C ILE A 28 0.51 -3.06 8.99
N THR A 29 0.62 -3.48 7.73
CA THR A 29 0.55 -4.87 7.30
C THR A 29 1.89 -5.27 6.70
N THR A 30 2.31 -6.53 6.84
CA THR A 30 3.50 -6.97 6.12
C THR A 30 3.17 -7.07 4.62
N VAL A 31 4.13 -6.72 3.76
CA VAL A 31 3.92 -6.87 2.30
C VAL A 31 3.58 -8.32 1.95
N LYS A 32 4.12 -9.28 2.70
CA LYS A 32 3.80 -10.69 2.56
C LYS A 32 2.32 -10.99 2.78
N ASP A 33 1.75 -10.53 3.89
CA ASP A 33 0.34 -10.79 4.20
C ASP A 33 -0.59 -10.13 3.17
N GLU A 34 -0.20 -8.94 2.67
CA GLU A 34 -0.94 -8.25 1.61
C GLU A 34 -0.91 -9.03 0.29
N VAL A 35 0.27 -9.51 -0.14
CA VAL A 35 0.42 -10.36 -1.33
C VAL A 35 -0.44 -11.64 -1.21
N GLU A 36 -0.40 -12.31 -0.06
CA GLU A 36 -1.22 -13.51 0.18
C GLU A 36 -2.72 -13.19 0.11
N ALA A 37 -3.15 -12.02 0.60
CA ALA A 37 -4.54 -11.57 0.52
C ALA A 37 -4.97 -11.33 -0.94
N TRP A 38 -4.14 -10.68 -1.75
CA TRP A 38 -4.38 -10.46 -3.18
C TRP A 38 -4.47 -11.77 -3.96
N GLU A 39 -3.49 -12.67 -3.79
CA GLU A 39 -3.46 -13.98 -4.46
C GLU A 39 -4.71 -14.81 -4.10
N LYS A 40 -5.17 -14.73 -2.86
CA LYS A 40 -6.42 -15.37 -2.42
C LYS A 40 -7.66 -14.70 -3.02
N ALA A 41 -7.69 -13.38 -3.15
CA ALA A 41 -8.82 -12.65 -3.71
C ALA A 41 -9.03 -13.01 -5.19
N ILE A 42 -7.98 -12.98 -6.01
CA ILE A 42 -8.08 -13.26 -7.46
C ILE A 42 -8.42 -14.71 -7.76
N THR A 43 -8.10 -15.64 -6.86
CA THR A 43 -8.44 -17.07 -7.00
C THR A 43 -9.80 -17.43 -6.40
N SER A 44 -10.47 -16.50 -5.73
CA SER A 44 -11.77 -16.73 -5.10
C SER A 44 -12.88 -16.91 -6.12
N ASP A 45 -13.93 -17.66 -5.77
CA ASP A 45 -15.07 -17.92 -6.67
C ASP A 45 -15.76 -16.63 -7.17
N GLU A 46 -15.70 -15.56 -6.39
CA GLU A 46 -16.29 -14.26 -6.70
C GLU A 46 -15.56 -13.55 -7.85
N PHE A 47 -14.23 -13.69 -7.92
CA PHE A 47 -13.41 -12.91 -8.83
C PHE A 47 -12.68 -13.76 -9.89
N LYS A 48 -12.59 -15.09 -9.75
CA LYS A 48 -11.78 -15.99 -10.61
C LYS A 48 -12.01 -15.90 -12.13
N ASN A 49 -13.10 -15.29 -12.57
CA ASN A 49 -13.44 -15.13 -13.99
C ASN A 49 -13.16 -13.70 -14.50
N ASN A 50 -12.64 -12.81 -13.66
CA ASN A 50 -12.29 -11.44 -14.05
C ASN A 50 -10.94 -11.42 -14.78
N ASP A 51 -10.65 -10.31 -15.45
CA ASP A 51 -9.31 -10.03 -15.93
C ASP A 51 -8.45 -9.57 -14.75
N HIS A 52 -7.41 -10.34 -14.45
CA HIS A 52 -6.49 -10.12 -13.33
C HIS A 52 -5.12 -9.61 -13.79
N THR A 53 -4.97 -9.17 -15.05
CA THR A 53 -3.66 -8.75 -15.57
C THR A 53 -3.07 -7.63 -14.70
N GLY A 54 -3.87 -6.60 -14.36
CA GLY A 54 -3.44 -5.52 -13.47
C GLY A 54 -3.17 -5.99 -12.04
N ASP A 55 -4.00 -6.89 -11.50
CA ASP A 55 -3.82 -7.44 -10.15
C ASP A 55 -2.49 -8.22 -10.04
N LEU A 56 -2.16 -9.00 -11.07
CA LEU A 56 -0.90 -9.75 -11.14
C LEU A 56 0.32 -8.82 -11.25
N GLU A 57 0.22 -7.73 -12.00
CA GLU A 57 1.28 -6.71 -12.06
C GLU A 57 1.52 -6.09 -10.67
N ILE A 58 0.46 -5.73 -9.96
CA ILE A 58 0.55 -5.20 -8.58
C ILE A 58 1.21 -6.22 -7.64
N ILE A 59 0.79 -7.49 -7.69
CA ILE A 59 1.36 -8.57 -6.88
C ILE A 59 2.86 -8.71 -7.14
N GLU A 60 3.29 -8.71 -8.40
CA GLU A 60 4.71 -8.84 -8.75
C GLU A 60 5.54 -7.62 -8.32
N GLU A 61 4.97 -6.41 -8.37
CA GLU A 61 5.63 -5.22 -7.81
C GLU A 61 5.77 -5.31 -6.29
N LEU A 62 4.71 -5.73 -5.57
CA LEU A 62 4.74 -5.92 -4.12
C LEU A 62 5.76 -6.99 -3.70
N LYS A 63 5.87 -8.11 -4.44
CA LYS A 63 6.81 -9.19 -4.13
C LYS A 63 8.27 -8.75 -4.06
N LYS A 64 8.66 -7.64 -4.73
CA LYS A 64 10.01 -7.05 -4.61
C LYS A 64 10.33 -6.55 -3.20
N PHE A 65 9.31 -6.35 -2.36
CA PHE A 65 9.39 -5.78 -1.02
C PHE A 65 8.87 -6.74 0.06
N ILE A 66 8.88 -8.06 -0.17
CA ILE A 66 8.23 -9.05 0.71
C ILE A 66 8.69 -9.01 2.19
N GLU A 67 9.88 -8.47 2.48
CA GLU A 67 10.44 -8.34 3.84
C GLU A 67 10.11 -6.99 4.52
N TYR A 68 9.38 -6.11 3.83
CA TYR A 68 8.97 -4.80 4.30
C TYR A 68 7.52 -4.81 4.79
N ASP A 69 7.13 -3.71 5.39
CA ASP A 69 5.74 -3.42 5.76
C ASP A 69 5.13 -2.42 4.76
N CYS A 70 3.80 -2.36 4.71
CA CYS A 70 3.07 -1.43 3.87
C CYS A 70 1.85 -0.83 4.57
N LEU A 71 1.46 0.36 4.10
CA LEU A 71 0.22 1.05 4.47
C LEU A 71 -0.53 1.46 3.22
N TYR A 72 -1.86 1.48 3.27
CA TYR A 72 -2.66 1.90 2.13
C TYR A 72 -2.82 3.42 2.08
N SER A 73 -2.72 3.99 0.89
CA SER A 73 -2.84 5.42 0.64
C SER A 73 -3.69 5.70 -0.59
N ILE A 74 -4.38 6.85 -0.56
CA ILE A 74 -5.18 7.33 -1.68
C ILE A 74 -4.90 8.81 -1.94
N ASN A 75 -5.17 9.27 -3.16
CA ASN A 75 -5.31 10.69 -3.42
C ASN A 75 -6.66 11.17 -2.87
N SER A 76 -6.70 11.71 -1.66
CA SER A 76 -7.94 12.15 -1.02
C SER A 76 -8.58 13.37 -1.72
N GLU A 77 -7.77 14.22 -2.35
CA GLU A 77 -8.23 15.42 -3.09
C GLU A 77 -9.20 15.06 -4.24
N TYR A 78 -8.96 13.96 -4.94
CA TYR A 78 -9.83 13.47 -6.01
C TYR A 78 -10.67 12.26 -5.60
N GLY A 79 -10.93 12.09 -4.29
CA GLY A 79 -11.78 11.00 -3.77
C GLY A 79 -11.20 9.60 -3.99
N GLY A 80 -9.88 9.48 -4.10
CA GLY A 80 -9.16 8.24 -4.38
C GLY A 80 -9.17 7.82 -5.86
N THR A 81 -9.82 8.59 -6.73
CA THR A 81 -10.08 8.14 -8.11
C THR A 81 -8.83 8.17 -9.01
N TRP A 82 -7.81 8.97 -8.66
CA TRP A 82 -6.68 9.29 -9.55
C TRP A 82 -5.32 8.75 -9.07
N GLY A 83 -5.32 8.03 -7.95
CA GLY A 83 -4.15 7.38 -7.40
C GLY A 83 -4.53 6.63 -6.13
N GLN A 84 -4.26 5.34 -6.12
CA GLN A 84 -4.31 4.52 -4.91
C GLN A 84 -3.12 3.58 -4.90
N GLY A 85 -2.71 3.14 -3.71
CA GLY A 85 -1.67 2.13 -3.61
C GLY A 85 -1.04 2.01 -2.23
N PHE A 86 0.01 1.20 -2.20
CA PHE A 86 0.72 0.86 -0.98
C PHE A 86 1.98 1.71 -0.81
N ILE A 87 2.09 2.34 0.34
CA ILE A 87 3.31 2.98 0.83
C ILE A 87 4.14 1.91 1.51
N ILE A 88 5.26 1.54 0.90
CA ILE A 88 6.22 0.60 1.45
C ILE A 88 7.08 1.32 2.48
N VAL A 89 7.22 0.72 3.65
CA VAL A 89 8.02 1.28 4.76
C VAL A 89 8.97 0.23 5.33
N ASN A 90 10.10 0.70 5.84
CA ASN A 90 11.01 -0.14 6.61
C ASN A 90 10.55 -0.28 8.07
N LYS A 91 11.28 -1.09 8.85
CA LYS A 91 11.02 -1.34 10.29
C LYS A 91 11.00 -0.08 11.17
N ASP A 92 11.55 1.03 10.69
CA ASP A 92 11.53 2.32 11.38
C ASP A 92 10.34 3.21 10.99
N ILE A 93 9.46 2.74 10.10
CA ILE A 93 8.32 3.46 9.48
C ILE A 93 8.80 4.60 8.58
N LYS A 94 9.94 4.41 7.92
CA LYS A 94 10.43 5.35 6.89
C LYS A 94 10.00 4.87 5.52
N TYR A 95 9.59 5.83 4.68
CA TYR A 95 9.25 5.62 3.27
C TYR A 95 10.38 4.88 2.53
N VAL A 96 9.99 3.89 1.72
CA VAL A 96 10.87 3.14 0.82
C VAL A 96 10.42 3.32 -0.62
N GLU A 97 9.15 3.02 -0.92
CA GLU A 97 8.60 3.07 -2.27
C GLU A 97 7.07 3.22 -2.23
N PHE A 98 6.48 3.65 -3.35
CA PHE A 98 5.04 3.63 -3.59
C PHE A 98 4.70 2.63 -4.70
N VAL A 99 3.89 1.62 -4.38
CA VAL A 99 3.34 0.66 -5.34
C VAL A 99 1.91 1.05 -5.67
N ARG A 100 1.69 1.54 -6.89
CA ARG A 100 0.37 1.98 -7.37
C ARG A 100 -0.54 0.79 -7.67
N THR A 101 -1.80 0.89 -7.27
CA THR A 101 -2.87 -0.08 -7.55
C THR A 101 -3.90 0.44 -8.55
N ILE A 102 -4.12 1.76 -8.64
CA ILE A 102 -5.03 2.46 -9.57
C ILE A 102 -4.36 3.74 -10.09
#